data_AF-X1IKU1-F1
#
_entry.id   AF-X1IKU1-F1
#
_cell.length_a   1.000
_cell.length_b   1.000
_cell.length_c   1.000
_cell.angle_alpha   90.00
_cell.angle_beta   90.00
_cell.angle_gamma   90.00
#
_symmetry.space_group_name_H-M   'P 1'
#
loop_
_entity.id
_entity.type
_entity.pdbx_description
1 polymer ?
#
loop_
_entity_poly.entity_id
_entity_poly.type
_entity_poly.pdbx_seq_one_letter_code
_entity_poly.pdbx_strand_id
1 'polypeptide(L)' 'MTHKVHPKIFRIKGIENWKSQWFNKKKYKENLEQDYKIREFIKQRLKEGAIDEIIIKRSANSVSIV' A
#
# COMPACT_ATOMS: atom_id res chain seq x y z
N MET A 1 21.04 23.38 -2.08
CA MET A 1 19.77 22.75 -1.64
C MET A 1 19.35 21.76 -2.72
N THR A 2 19.06 20.51 -2.35
CA THR A 2 18.68 19.46 -3.31
C THR A 2 17.17 19.41 -3.48
N HIS A 3 16.68 19.70 -4.68
CA HIS A 3 15.26 19.68 -5.03
C HIS A 3 14.89 18.38 -5.76
N LYS A 4 15.13 17.22 -5.15
CA LYS A 4 14.77 15.91 -5.74
C LYS A 4 13.54 15.35 -5.05
N VAL A 5 12.49 15.12 -5.83
CA VAL A 5 11.24 14.49 -5.38
C VAL A 5 11.36 12.97 -5.55
N HIS A 6 10.67 12.21 -4.71
CA HIS A 6 10.58 10.76 -4.89
C HIS A 6 9.88 10.43 -6.23
N PRO A 7 10.52 9.68 -7.14
CA PRO A 7 10.02 9.46 -8.49
C PRO A 7 8.64 8.77 -8.51
N LYS A 8 8.40 7.81 -7.59
CA LYS A 8 7.09 7.18 -7.41
C LYS A 8 5.97 8.21 -7.20
N ILE A 9 6.13 9.11 -6.23
CA ILE A 9 5.13 10.13 -5.92
C ILE A 9 4.88 11.03 -7.13
N PHE A 10 5.94 11.37 -7.87
CA PHE A 10 5.82 12.17 -9.08
C PHE A 10 5.04 11.45 -10.20
N ARG A 11 5.20 10.13 -10.33
CA ARG A 11 4.55 9.31 -11.39
C ARG A 11 3.16 8.79 -11.04
N ILE A 12 2.74 8.85 -9.78
CA ILE A 12 1.42 8.38 -9.34
C ILE A 12 0.26 9.04 -10.11
N LYS A 13 0.45 10.28 -10.58
CA LYS A 13 -0.59 11.02 -11.30
C LYS A 13 -0.89 10.47 -12.71
N GLY A 14 0.01 9.68 -13.30
CA GLY A 14 -0.13 9.26 -14.71
C GLY A 14 0.26 7.82 -15.01
N ILE A 15 1.42 7.36 -14.52
CA ILE A 15 2.03 6.10 -14.96
C ILE A 15 1.95 5.04 -13.86
N GLU A 16 2.20 5.42 -12.61
CA GLU A 16 2.24 4.48 -11.48
C GLU A 16 0.94 4.51 -10.67
N ASN A 17 0.53 3.36 -10.13
CA ASN A 17 -0.66 3.26 -9.29
C ASN A 17 -0.33 3.22 -7.79
N TRP A 18 -1.35 3.52 -6.97
CA TRP A 18 -1.26 3.35 -5.52
C TRP A 18 -1.20 1.87 -5.13
N LYS A 19 -0.34 1.57 -4.15
CA LYS A 19 -0.25 0.24 -3.51
C LYS A 19 -1.46 -0.11 -2.65
N SER A 20 -2.12 0.89 -2.07
CA SER A 20 -3.39 0.71 -1.34
C SER A 20 -4.51 1.33 -2.17
N GLN A 21 -5.41 0.49 -2.68
CA GLN A 21 -6.52 0.88 -3.54
C GLN A 21 -7.83 0.63 -2.81
N TRP A 22 -8.26 1.63 -2.04
CA TRP A 22 -9.53 1.63 -1.34
C TRP A 22 -9.92 3.05 -0.96
N PHE A 23 -11.20 3.27 -0.70
CA PHE A 23 -11.71 4.55 -0.22
C PHE A 23 -12.68 4.32 0.93
N ASN A 24 -12.39 4.91 2.09
CA ASN A 24 -13.30 4.92 3.22
C ASN A 24 -13.07 6.18 4.07
N LYS A 25 -14.04 7.10 4.06
CA LYS A 25 -13.94 8.38 4.77
C LYS A 25 -14.14 8.25 6.29
N LYS A 26 -15.00 7.33 6.73
CA LYS A 26 -15.34 7.17 8.16
C LYS A 26 -14.29 6.36 8.92
N LYS A 27 -13.79 5.29 8.31
CA LYS A 27 -12.84 4.35 8.93
C LYS A 27 -11.42 4.46 8.37
N TYR A 28 -11.03 5.65 7.90
CA TYR A 28 -9.71 5.84 7.27
C TYR A 28 -8.56 5.44 8.21
N LYS A 29 -8.59 5.95 9.45
CA LYS A 29 -7.53 5.71 10.45
C LYS A 29 -7.37 4.23 10.76
N GLU A 30 -8.48 3.54 11.04
CA GLU A 30 -8.50 2.10 11.35
C GLU A 30 -7.98 1.27 10.17
N ASN A 31 -8.44 1.56 8.96
CA ASN A 31 -8.01 0.86 7.76
C ASN A 31 -6.51 1.07 7.47
N LEU A 32 -6.00 2.28 7.68
CA LEU A 32 -4.58 2.60 7.49
C LEU A 32 -3.70 1.83 8.49
N GLU A 33 -4.11 1.77 9.75
CA GLU A 33 -3.39 1.02 10.78
C GLU A 33 -3.38 -0.48 10.47
N GLN A 34 -4.50 -1.02 10.00
CA GLN A 34 -4.58 -2.41 9.56
C GLN A 34 -3.68 -2.69 8.35
N ASP A 35 -3.69 -1.82 7.32
CA ASP A 35 -2.81 -1.95 6.15
C ASP A 35 -1.33 -1.98 6.55
N TYR A 36 -0.94 -1.15 7.52
CA TYR A 36 0.44 -1.14 8.05
C TYR A 36 0.80 -2.47 8.72
N LYS A 37 -0.06 -2.97 9.62
CA LYS A 37 0.14 -4.26 10.30
C LYS A 37 0.21 -5.43 9.32
N ILE A 38 -0.64 -5.44 8.30
CA ILE A 38 -0.63 -6.46 7.25
C ILE A 38 0.71 -6.46 6.51
N ARG A 39 1.22 -5.29 6.12
CA ARG A 39 2.52 -5.19 5.42
C ARG A 39 3.68 -5.67 6.28
N GLU A 40 3.71 -5.28 7.56
CA GLU A 40 4.72 -5.75 8.51
C GLU A 40 4.66 -7.27 8.67
N PHE A 41 3.47 -7.84 8.84
CA PHE A 41 3.27 -9.27 8.96
C PHE A 41 3.77 -10.05 7.73
N ILE A 42 3.42 -9.58 6.53
CA ILE A 42 3.84 -10.21 5.27
C ILE A 42 5.35 -10.14 5.11
N LYS A 43 5.95 -8.97 5.34
CA LYS A 43 7.41 -8.80 5.28
C LYS A 43 8.15 -9.69 6.28
N GLN A 44 7.59 -9.87 7.48
CA GLN A 44 8.21 -10.70 8.50
C GLN A 44 8.10 -12.20 8.19
N ARG A 45 6.99 -12.63 7.60
CA ARG A 45 6.73 -14.04 7.30
C ARG A 45 7.42 -14.51 6.02
N LEU A 46 7.52 -13.63 5.02
CA LEU A 46 8.10 -13.92 3.71
C LEU A 46 9.48 -13.25 3.54
N LYS A 47 10.28 -13.16 4.61
CA LYS A 47 11.63 -12.57 4.57
C LYS A 47 12.56 -13.24 3.55
N GLU A 48 12.40 -14.55 3.37
CA GLU A 48 13.19 -15.35 2.44
C GLU A 48 12.62 -15.32 1.02
N GLY A 49 11.36 -14.88 0.86
CA GLY A 49 10.74 -14.67 -0.44
C GLY A 49 11.15 -13.33 -1.02
N ALA A 50 11.61 -13.31 -2.26
CA ALA A 50 11.86 -12.05 -2.98
C ALA A 50 10.53 -11.38 -3.35
N ILE A 51 9.96 -10.61 -2.42
CA ILE A 51 8.71 -9.87 -2.62
C ILE A 51 9.01 -8.57 -3.39
N ASP A 52 8.48 -8.45 -4.60
CA ASP A 52 8.61 -7.23 -5.42
C ASP A 52 7.64 -6.13 -4.95
N GLU A 53 6.33 -6.44 -4.89
CA GLU A 53 5.31 -5.49 -4.46
C GLU A 53 4.22 -6.15 -3.59
N ILE A 54 3.55 -5.34 -2.76
CA ILE A 54 2.37 -5.74 -1.98
C ILE A 54 1.26 -4.74 -2.29
N ILE A 55 0.19 -5.23 -2.90
CA ILE A 55 -0.96 -4.43 -3.31
C ILE A 55 -2.15 -4.81 -2.44
N ILE A 56 -2.72 -3.83 -1.73
CA ILE A 56 -3.87 -4.02 -0.85
C ILE A 56 -5.08 -3.36 -1.52
N LYS A 57 -6.05 -4.18 -1.92
CA LYS A 57 -7.34 -3.73 -2.44
C LYS A 57 -8.39 -4.02 -1.40
N ARG A 58 -9.21 -3.02 -1.05
CA ARG A 58 -10.32 -3.21 -0.09
C ARG A 58 -11.62 -2.81 -0.76
N SER A 59 -12.53 -3.76 -0.85
CA SER A 59 -13.93 -3.56 -1.21
C SER A 59 -14.78 -3.48 0.07
N ALA A 60 -16.07 -3.20 -0.06
CA ALA A 60 -16.96 -3.01 1.11
C ALA A 60 -16.94 -4.21 2.07
N ASN A 61 -16.90 -5.43 1.53
CA ASN A 61 -16.99 -6.68 2.31
C ASN A 61 -15.76 -7.59 2.18
N SER A 62 -14.75 -7.20 1.39
CA SER A 62 -13.59 -8.06 1.12
C SER A 62 -12.29 -7.27 1.09
N VAL A 63 -11.22 -7.95 1.47
CA VAL A 63 -9.84 -7.45 1.37
C VAL A 63 -9.07 -8.44 0.50
N SER A 64 -8.49 -7.94 -0.57
CA SER A 64 -7.65 -8.71 -1.48
C SER A 64 -6.22 -8.21 -1.39
N ILE A 65 -5.31 -9.11 -1.07
CA ILE A 65 -3.87 -8.85 -1.00
C ILE A 65 -3.25 -9.58 -2.18
N VAL A 66 -2.57 -8.83 -3.04
CA VAL A 66 -1.86 -9.33 -4.23
C VAL A 66 -0.38 -9.07 -4.07
#